data_AF-A0A3M1IML6-F1
#
_entry.id   AF-A0A3M1IML6-F1
#
_cell.length_a   1.000
_cell.length_b   1.000
_cell.length_c   1.000
_cell.angle_alpha   90.00
_cell.angle_beta   90.00
_cell.angle_gamma   90.00
#
_symmetry.space_group_name_H-M   'P 1'
#
loop_
_entity.id
_entity.type
_entity.pdbx_description
1 polymer ?
#
loop_
_entity_poly.entity_id
_entity_poly.type
_entity_poly.pdbx_seq_one_letter_code
_entity_poly.pdbx_strand_id
1 'polypeptide(L)'
;MPTHGIQRQNFGRIREVISPPNLIEVQLNSYREFLQLDLDPKKRKNIGLQAVFNEVFPIESYDGRTELKYDHYDVGEAKMGWLECLREGLTYSAPLHVTFQLRTEEETKEEKVYMGELPLMTPQGTFVINGAER
;
A
#
# COMPACT_ATOMS: atom_id res chain seq x y z
N MET A 1 -30.57 -21.62 -10.71
CA MET A 1 -31.67 -21.98 -9.79
C MET A 1 -32.39 -20.71 -9.39
N PRO A 2 -33.72 -20.59 -9.52
CA PRO A 2 -34.42 -19.36 -9.15
C PRO A 2 -34.71 -19.37 -7.64
N THR A 3 -34.05 -18.48 -6.90
CA THR A 3 -34.32 -18.25 -5.48
C THR A 3 -35.63 -17.47 -5.35
N HIS A 4 -36.70 -18.12 -4.88
CA HIS A 4 -37.91 -17.43 -4.45
C HIS A 4 -37.60 -16.74 -3.11
N GLY A 5 -37.06 -15.52 -3.18
CA GLY A 5 -36.79 -14.70 -2.01
C GLY A 5 -38.09 -14.23 -1.34
N ILE A 6 -38.15 -14.32 0.00
CA ILE A 6 -39.26 -13.82 0.81
C ILE A 6 -39.48 -12.33 0.50
N GLN A 7 -40.71 -11.96 0.14
CA GLN A 7 -41.06 -10.57 -0.16
C GLN A 7 -41.09 -9.74 1.13
N ARG A 8 -40.10 -8.86 1.30
CA ARG A 8 -40.04 -7.92 2.43
C ARG A 8 -40.97 -6.72 2.15
N GLN A 9 -41.97 -6.52 2.99
CA GLN A 9 -42.79 -5.31 2.96
C GLN A 9 -42.07 -4.16 3.67
N ASN A 10 -42.00 -2.99 3.03
CA ASN A 10 -41.41 -1.75 3.58
C ASN A 10 -42.53 -0.71 3.75
N PHE A 11 -42.75 -0.23 4.98
CA PHE A 11 -43.77 0.78 5.32
C PHE A 11 -43.21 2.21 5.36
N GLY A 12 -41.92 2.39 5.06
CA GLY A 12 -41.25 3.68 5.01
C GLY A 12 -41.81 4.58 3.91
N ARG A 13 -42.01 5.86 4.24
CA ARG A 13 -42.55 6.87 3.29
C ARG A 13 -41.46 7.72 2.63
N ILE A 14 -40.26 7.75 3.22
CA ILE A 14 -39.11 8.49 2.69
C ILE A 14 -38.49 7.65 1.57
N ARG A 15 -38.30 8.25 0.40
CA ARG A 15 -37.63 7.61 -0.73
C ARG A 15 -36.12 7.65 -0.51
N GLU A 16 -35.46 6.50 -0.61
CA GLU A 16 -34.00 6.44 -0.71
C GLU A 16 -33.58 7.11 -2.03
N VAL A 17 -32.87 8.23 -1.91
CA VAL A 17 -32.38 9.00 -3.07
C VAL A 17 -30.97 8.59 -3.49
N ILE A 18 -30.25 7.90 -2.61
CA ILE A 18 -28.91 7.36 -2.85
C ILE A 18 -28.82 5.96 -2.23
N SER A 19 -28.05 5.09 -2.86
CA SER A 19 -27.71 3.79 -2.28
C SER A 19 -26.71 3.96 -1.14
N PRO A 20 -26.72 3.08 -0.12
CA PRO A 20 -25.67 3.02 0.88
C PRO A 20 -24.29 2.86 0.21
N PRO A 21 -23.25 3.58 0.67
CA PRO A 21 -21.91 3.46 0.11
C PRO A 21 -21.25 2.14 0.52
N ASN A 22 -20.09 1.85 -0.06
CA ASN A 22 -19.27 0.73 0.41
C ASN A 22 -18.71 1.06 1.80
N LEU A 23 -19.11 0.27 2.81
CA LEU A 23 -18.81 0.55 4.22
C LEU A 23 -17.34 0.33 4.61
N ILE A 24 -16.56 -0.37 3.77
CA ILE A 24 -15.12 -0.59 3.97
C ILE A 24 -14.25 0.23 3.01
N GLU A 25 -14.87 1.13 2.25
CA GLU A 25 -14.19 1.93 1.24
C GLU A 25 -13.09 2.81 1.83
N VAL A 26 -13.30 3.35 3.03
CA VAL A 26 -12.31 4.22 3.69
C VAL A 26 -11.01 3.47 3.96
N GLN A 27 -11.09 2.23 4.46
CA GLN A 27 -9.92 1.39 4.75
C GLN A 27 -9.18 1.01 3.46
N LEU A 28 -9.94 0.57 2.45
CA LEU A 28 -9.37 0.17 1.16
C LEU A 28 -8.69 1.35 0.45
N ASN A 29 -9.38 2.50 0.40
CA ASN A 29 -8.88 3.67 -0.30
C ASN A 29 -7.70 4.30 0.44
N SER A 30 -7.72 4.37 1.77
CA SER A 30 -6.60 4.95 2.53
C SER A 30 -5.30 4.19 2.31
N TYR A 31 -5.35 2.85 2.30
CA TYR A 31 -4.15 2.03 2.08
C TYR A 31 -3.69 2.05 0.62
N ARG A 32 -4.63 2.07 -0.34
CA ARG A 32 -4.32 2.27 -1.76
C ARG A 32 -3.65 3.62 -1.99
N GLU A 33 -4.16 4.69 -1.40
CA GLU A 33 -3.58 6.03 -1.49
C GLU A 33 -2.22 6.12 -0.78
N PHE A 34 -2.04 5.38 0.32
CA PHE A 34 -0.76 5.29 1.00
C PHE A 34 0.33 4.67 0.12
N LEU A 35 0.04 3.56 -0.56
CA LEU A 35 1.01 2.80 -1.35
C LEU A 35 1.12 3.23 -2.82
N GLN A 36 0.07 3.76 -3.44
CA GLN A 36 0.03 4.22 -4.84
C GLN A 36 0.59 3.20 -5.87
N LEU A 37 0.30 1.90 -5.67
CA LEU A 37 0.87 0.81 -6.49
C LEU A 37 0.41 0.84 -7.94
N ASP A 38 -0.79 1.36 -8.21
CA ASP A 38 -1.39 1.43 -9.55
C ASP A 38 -0.82 2.58 -10.41
N LEU A 39 0.11 3.38 -9.87
CA LEU A 39 0.69 4.54 -10.53
C LEU A 39 2.17 4.31 -10.85
N ASP A 40 2.56 4.73 -12.05
CA ASP A 40 3.98 4.89 -12.41
C ASP A 40 4.68 5.75 -11.36
N PRO A 41 5.90 5.40 -10.90
CA PRO A 41 6.61 6.14 -9.86
C PRO A 41 6.68 7.66 -10.11
N LYS A 42 6.82 8.09 -11.38
CA LYS A 42 6.92 9.52 -11.74
C LYS A 42 5.58 10.25 -11.67
N LYS A 43 4.46 9.53 -11.58
CA LYS A 43 3.10 10.07 -11.51
C LYS A 43 2.49 9.98 -10.11
N ARG A 44 3.22 9.42 -9.14
CA ARG A 44 2.76 9.35 -7.74
C ARG A 44 2.61 10.75 -7.16
N LYS A 45 1.52 10.96 -6.42
CA LYS A 45 1.29 12.18 -5.67
C LYS A 45 2.20 12.19 -4.45
N ASN A 46 2.60 13.38 -3.99
CA ASN A 46 3.39 13.53 -2.77
C ASN A 46 2.53 13.34 -1.50
N ILE A 47 2.03 12.12 -1.30
CA ILE A 47 1.23 11.68 -0.14
C ILE A 47 1.67 10.27 0.26
N GLY A 48 1.26 9.82 1.46
CA GLY A 48 1.51 8.45 1.89
C GLY A 48 3.00 8.10 1.92
N LEU A 49 3.35 6.92 1.43
CA LEU A 49 4.73 6.43 1.43
C LEU A 49 5.67 7.31 0.59
N GLN A 50 5.18 7.88 -0.53
CA GLN A 50 5.95 8.83 -1.35
C GLN A 50 6.34 10.07 -0.55
N ALA A 51 5.40 10.64 0.22
CA ALA A 51 5.67 11.82 1.04
C ALA A 51 6.68 11.53 2.14
N VAL A 52 6.58 10.37 2.78
CA VAL A 52 7.52 9.96 3.84
C VAL A 52 8.95 9.93 3.31
N PHE A 53 9.19 9.33 2.13
CA PHE A 53 10.53 9.34 1.55
C PHE A 53 11.00 10.74 1.14
N ASN A 54 10.12 11.54 0.53
CA ASN A 54 10.46 12.92 0.15
C ASN A 54 10.68 13.86 1.36
N GLU A 55 10.17 13.53 2.54
CA GLU A 55 10.39 14.30 3.77
C GLU A 55 11.73 13.97 4.42
N VAL A 56 12.12 12.69 4.39
CA VAL A 56 13.38 12.22 5.00
C VAL A 56 14.59 12.51 4.10
N PHE A 57 14.42 12.49 2.78
CA PHE A 57 15.51 12.67 1.81
C PHE A 57 15.43 14.02 1.09
N PRO A 58 16.57 14.63 0.73
CA PRO A 58 17.93 14.08 0.78
C PRO A 58 18.55 14.02 2.19
N ILE A 59 19.46 13.06 2.38
CA ILE A 59 20.35 13.02 3.55
C ILE A 59 21.75 13.43 3.09
N GLU A 60 22.33 14.44 3.73
CA GLU A 60 23.67 14.95 3.42
C GLU A 60 24.68 14.51 4.48
N SER A 61 25.92 14.24 4.07
CA SER A 61 27.03 13.98 4.99
C SER A 61 27.43 15.27 5.72
N TYR A 62 28.02 15.12 6.91
CA TYR A 62 28.45 16.25 7.73
C TYR A 62 29.45 17.19 7.02
N ASP A 63 30.27 16.66 6.13
CA ASP A 63 31.25 17.42 5.35
C ASP A 63 30.68 17.98 4.03
N GLY A 64 29.41 17.71 3.72
CA GLY A 64 28.72 18.18 2.52
C GLY A 64 29.19 17.55 1.21
N ARG A 65 30.05 16.52 1.26
CA ARG A 65 30.63 15.88 0.07
C ARG A 65 29.79 14.76 -0.51
N THR A 66 28.86 14.24 0.28
CA THR A 66 28.04 13.09 -0.08
C THR A 66 26.57 13.39 0.20
N GLU A 67 25.71 13.04 -0.75
CA GLU A 67 24.26 13.24 -0.67
C GLU A 67 23.54 11.96 -1.10
N LEU A 68 22.66 11.43 -0.26
CA LEU A 68 21.80 10.30 -0.57
C LEU A 68 20.41 10.83 -0.93
N LYS A 69 19.98 10.61 -2.19
CA LYS A 69 18.64 10.98 -2.67
C LYS A 69 17.76 9.77 -2.82
N TYR A 70 16.51 9.94 -2.43
CA TYR A 70 15.44 9.05 -2.84
C TYR A 70 15.09 9.29 -4.32
N ASP A 71 14.97 8.21 -5.10
CA ASP A 71 14.50 8.26 -6.50
C ASP A 71 13.07 7.70 -6.62
N HIS A 72 12.87 6.41 -6.30
CA HIS A 72 11.55 5.78 -6.27
C HIS A 72 11.50 4.55 -5.33
N TYR A 73 10.30 4.06 -5.06
CA TYR A 73 10.09 2.76 -4.39
C TYR A 73 9.30 1.79 -5.27
N ASP A 74 9.58 0.50 -5.09
CA ASP A 74 8.86 -0.61 -5.68
C ASP A 74 8.35 -1.53 -4.58
N VAL A 75 7.08 -1.89 -4.63
CA VAL A 75 6.52 -2.99 -3.83
C VAL A 75 6.41 -4.19 -4.74
N GLY A 76 7.12 -5.26 -4.41
CA GLY A 76 7.11 -6.50 -5.19
C GLY A 76 5.81 -7.27 -5.03
N GLU A 77 5.79 -8.49 -5.55
CA GLU A 77 4.65 -9.38 -5.39
C GLU A 77 4.75 -10.15 -4.07
N ALA A 78 3.59 -10.42 -3.47
CA ALA A 78 3.52 -11.33 -2.34
C ALA A 78 3.88 -12.74 -2.79
N LYS A 79 4.67 -13.45 -1.99
CA LYS A 79 5.09 -14.83 -2.28
C LYS A 79 3.92 -15.83 -2.33
N MET A 80 2.81 -15.46 -1.70
CA MET A 80 1.69 -16.34 -1.41
C MET A 80 0.40 -15.51 -1.28
N GLY A 81 -0.75 -16.12 -1.59
CA GLY A 81 -2.05 -15.48 -1.41
C GLY A 81 -2.48 -15.38 0.06
N TRP A 82 -3.28 -14.38 0.41
CA TRP A 82 -3.71 -14.12 1.79
C TRP A 82 -4.42 -15.30 2.48
N LEU A 83 -5.24 -16.07 1.75
CA LEU A 83 -5.91 -17.27 2.27
C LEU A 83 -4.93 -18.37 2.66
N GLU A 84 -3.85 -18.51 1.91
CA GLU A 84 -2.83 -19.50 2.18
C GLU A 84 -1.95 -19.03 3.35
N CYS A 85 -1.59 -17.75 3.41
CA CYS A 85 -0.94 -17.19 4.60
C CYS A 85 -1.77 -17.40 5.88
N LEU A 86 -3.09 -17.26 5.79
CA LEU A 86 -4.00 -17.53 6.91
C LEU A 86 -3.93 -18.99 7.35
N ARG A 87 -3.95 -19.93 6.39
CA ARG A 87 -3.87 -21.38 6.65
C ARG A 87 -2.51 -21.81 7.22
N GLU A 88 -1.42 -21.26 6.68
CA GLU A 88 -0.05 -21.65 7.02
C GLU A 88 0.52 -20.89 8.23
N GLY A 89 -0.23 -19.96 8.83
CA GLY A 89 0.25 -19.20 9.99
C GLY A 89 1.24 -18.08 9.64
N LEU A 90 1.24 -17.60 8.39
CA LEU A 90 2.20 -16.64 7.86
C LEU A 90 1.60 -15.22 7.79
N THR A 91 2.46 -14.23 7.54
CA THR A 91 2.04 -12.86 7.24
C THR A 91 1.90 -12.68 5.73
N TYR A 92 0.77 -12.10 5.28
CA TYR A 92 0.57 -11.73 3.88
C TYR A 92 1.26 -10.40 3.61
N SER A 93 2.45 -10.46 3.02
CA SER A 93 3.29 -9.28 2.75
C SER A 93 3.96 -9.34 1.39
N ALA A 94 4.45 -8.18 0.96
CA ALA A 94 5.29 -8.01 -0.22
C ALA A 94 6.59 -7.26 0.12
N PRO A 95 7.70 -7.55 -0.61
CA PRO A 95 8.97 -6.90 -0.36
C PRO A 95 8.97 -5.45 -0.86
N LEU A 96 9.36 -4.50 -0.02
CA LEU A 96 9.61 -3.11 -0.39
C LEU A 96 11.08 -2.93 -0.77
N HIS A 97 11.32 -2.43 -1.97
CA HIS A 97 12.62 -1.96 -2.41
C HIS A 97 12.57 -0.46 -2.67
N VAL A 98 13.67 0.23 -2.40
CA VAL A 98 13.81 1.66 -2.67
C VAL A 98 15.09 1.88 -3.45
N THR A 99 14.97 2.62 -4.54
CA THR A 99 16.10 3.03 -5.35
C THR A 99 16.57 4.39 -4.87
N PHE A 100 17.84 4.46 -4.47
CA PHE A 100 18.50 5.68 -4.05
C PHE A 100 19.59 6.08 -5.06
N GLN A 101 19.87 7.37 -5.14
CA GLN A 101 21.03 7.92 -5.82
C GLN A 101 22.01 8.46 -4.77
N LEU A 102 23.16 7.81 -4.64
CA LEU A 102 24.28 8.29 -3.84
C LEU A 102 25.15 9.20 -4.73
N ARG A 103 25.26 10.47 -4.37
CA ARG A 103 26.08 11.47 -5.06
C ARG A 103 27.31 11.76 -4.22
N THR A 104 28.48 11.70 -4.83
CA THR A 104 29.75 12.15 -4.27
C THR A 104 30.35 13.23 -5.18
N GLU A 105 31.47 13.85 -4.79
CA GLU A 105 32.18 14.80 -5.64
C GLU A 105 32.65 14.19 -6.98
N GLU A 106 32.90 12.87 -7.01
CA GLU A 106 33.47 12.18 -8.17
C GLU A 106 32.41 11.52 -9.05
N GLU A 107 31.34 10.98 -8.47
CA GLU A 107 30.38 10.16 -9.20
C GLU A 107 28.96 10.17 -8.60
N THR A 108 28.01 9.67 -9.38
CA THR A 108 26.65 9.36 -8.92
C THR A 108 26.37 7.89 -9.17
N LYS A 109 26.01 7.18 -8.10
CA LYS A 109 25.66 5.75 -8.13
C LYS A 109 24.20 5.55 -7.78
N GLU A 110 23.53 4.70 -8.55
CA GLU A 110 22.17 4.27 -8.27
C GLU A 110 22.21 2.91 -7.57
N GLU A 111 21.48 2.77 -6.46
CA GLU A 111 21.45 1.54 -5.68
C GLU A 111 20.03 1.19 -5.26
N LYS A 112 19.63 -0.05 -5.53
CA LYS A 112 18.34 -0.61 -5.12
C LYS A 112 18.50 -1.37 -3.81
N VAL A 113 17.88 -0.84 -2.75
CA VAL A 113 17.99 -1.34 -1.38
C VAL A 113 16.69 -2.03 -0.97
N TYR A 114 16.79 -3.21 -0.37
CA TYR A 114 15.65 -3.87 0.28
C TYR A 114 15.36 -3.22 1.63
N MET A 115 14.15 -2.70 1.80
CA MET A 115 13.73 -1.94 2.99
C MET A 115 12.88 -2.77 3.96
N GLY A 116 12.49 -3.99 3.58
CA GLY A 116 11.70 -4.90 4.41
C GLY A 116 10.42 -5.41 3.73
N GLU A 117 9.53 -5.98 4.53
CA GLU A 117 8.23 -6.49 4.08
C GLU A 117 7.10 -5.53 4.47
N LEU A 118 6.20 -5.23 3.53
CA LEU A 118 4.97 -4.50 3.77
C LEU A 118 3.78 -5.46 3.81
N PRO A 119 3.01 -5.51 4.91
CA PRO A 119 1.74 -6.24 4.93
C PRO A 119 0.79 -5.73 3.86
N LEU A 120 0.17 -6.62 3.09
CA LEU A 120 -0.80 -6.23 2.08
C LEU A 120 -2.23 -6.38 2.63
N MET A 121 -3.11 -5.48 2.19
CA MET A 121 -4.51 -5.49 2.60
C MET A 121 -5.30 -6.53 1.80
N THR A 122 -6.16 -7.29 2.47
CA THR A 122 -7.09 -8.23 1.85
C THR A 122 -8.24 -7.49 1.14
N PRO A 123 -8.99 -8.16 0.25
CA PRO A 123 -10.21 -7.57 -0.33
C PRO A 123 -11.27 -7.13 0.70
N GLN A 124 -11.20 -7.66 1.93
CA GLN A 124 -12.09 -7.36 3.03
C GLN A 124 -11.65 -6.14 3.86
N GLY A 125 -10.50 -5.54 3.55
CA GLY A 125 -9.97 -4.39 4.29
C GLY A 125 -9.24 -4.76 5.58
N THR A 126 -8.79 -6.00 5.71
CA THR A 126 -8.02 -6.53 6.85
C THR A 126 -6.58 -6.85 6.45
N PHE A 127 -5.74 -7.20 7.40
CA PHE A 127 -4.40 -7.74 7.17
C PHE A 127 -4.28 -9.15 7.74
N VAL A 128 -3.55 -10.03 7.06
CA VAL A 128 -3.17 -11.34 7.64
C VAL A 128 -1.79 -11.21 8.26
N ILE A 129 -1.73 -11.23 9.59
CA ILE A 129 -0.49 -11.12 10.37
C ILE A 129 -0.31 -12.40 11.19
N ASN A 130 0.73 -13.17 10.90
CA ASN A 130 1.04 -14.44 11.56
C ASN A 130 -0.17 -15.39 11.64
N GLY A 131 -0.89 -15.54 10.53
CA GLY A 131 -2.07 -16.42 10.44
C GLY A 131 -3.35 -15.88 11.07
N ALA A 132 -3.39 -14.61 11.48
CA ALA A 132 -4.59 -13.99 12.04
C ALA A 132 -4.99 -12.74 11.26
N GLU A 133 -6.30 -12.57 11.02
CA GLU A 133 -6.83 -11.32 10.48
C GLU A 133 -6.81 -10.21 11.54
N ARG A 134 -6.37 -9.02 11.12
CA ARG A 134 -6.24 -7.81 11.94
C ARG A 134 -6.81 -6.60 11.23
#